data_AF-A0A4S2M8K9-F1
#
_entry.id   AF-A0A4S2M8K9-F1
#
_cell.length_a   1.000
_cell.length_b   1.000
_cell.length_c   1.000
_cell.angle_alpha   90.00
_cell.angle_beta   90.00
_cell.angle_gamma   90.00
#
_symmetry.space_group_name_H-M   'P 1'
#
loop_
_entity.id
_entity.type
_entity.pdbx_description
1 polymer ?
#
loop_
_entity_poly.entity_id
_entity_poly.type
_entity_poly.pdbx_seq_one_letter_code
_entity_poly.pdbx_strand_id
1 'polypeptide(L)'
;MMYFGRQGYTDSTRRIVKTTQFIASELRKIPGIFVYGDPQVCVVAFGSDRFDIYRLAQGLSELPNGRGWCLNALQFPPALHLCVTDLHTVEGRAEGFIRDVSTVAAELCDHPENYSSGAVSHPFPFRLMNYATRSCSFLHSSPNELRTFLQPSHRLRKIPGIFVYGDPQVCVVAFGSDRFDIYRLAQGLSELPNGRGWCLNALQFPPALHLCVTDLHTVEGRAEGFIRDVSTVAAELCDHPENYSSGA
;
A
#
# COMPACT_ATOMS: atom_id res chain seq x y z
N MET A 1 -17.91 -21.22 20.07
CA MET A 1 -17.45 -20.31 21.14
C MET A 1 -16.99 -19.01 20.49
N MET A 2 -17.69 -17.89 20.71
CA MET A 2 -17.24 -16.57 20.22
C MET A 2 -16.15 -16.05 21.17
N TYR A 3 -14.88 -16.38 20.91
CA TYR A 3 -13.75 -16.11 21.81
C TYR A 3 -13.63 -14.63 22.24
N PHE A 4 -13.92 -13.68 21.35
CA PHE A 4 -13.80 -12.25 21.64
C PHE A 4 -15.11 -11.55 22.06
N GLY A 5 -16.24 -11.93 21.46
CA GLY A 5 -17.50 -11.19 21.61
C GLY A 5 -17.41 -9.71 21.17
N ARG A 6 -18.50 -8.96 21.29
CA ARG A 6 -18.55 -7.53 20.90
C ARG A 6 -17.53 -6.67 21.67
N GLN A 7 -17.35 -6.95 22.95
CA GLN A 7 -16.45 -6.19 23.80
C GLN A 7 -14.99 -6.38 23.37
N GLY A 8 -14.55 -7.61 23.11
CA GLY A 8 -13.18 -7.89 22.65
C GLY A 8 -12.85 -7.19 21.32
N TYR A 9 -13.77 -7.19 20.35
CA TYR A 9 -13.59 -6.45 19.09
C TYR A 9 -13.52 -4.94 19.31
N THR A 10 -14.37 -4.40 20.20
CA THR A 10 -14.38 -2.96 20.51
C THR A 10 -13.07 -2.52 21.17
N ASP A 11 -12.55 -3.33 22.09
CA ASP A 11 -11.30 -3.03 22.80
C ASP A 11 -10.08 -3.16 21.89
N SER A 12 -10.03 -4.19 21.03
CA SER A 12 -8.97 -4.32 20.01
C SER A 12 -9.00 -3.15 19.03
N THR A 13 -10.18 -2.79 18.52
CA THR A 13 -10.33 -1.61 17.63
C THR A 13 -9.82 -0.34 18.32
N ARG A 14 -10.16 -0.13 19.60
CA ARG A 14 -9.70 1.03 20.35
C ARG A 14 -8.17 1.06 20.49
N ARG A 15 -7.53 -0.09 20.74
CA ARG A 15 -6.06 -0.18 20.80
C ARG A 15 -5.44 0.16 19.45
N ILE A 16 -5.93 -0.46 18.37
CA ILE A 16 -5.42 -0.25 17.01
C ILE A 16 -5.53 1.22 16.60
N VAL A 17 -6.68 1.86 16.81
CA VAL A 17 -6.87 3.28 16.45
C VAL A 17 -5.94 4.18 17.26
N LYS A 18 -5.80 3.95 18.57
CA LYS A 18 -4.86 4.71 19.42
C LYS A 18 -3.42 4.57 18.96
N THR A 19 -2.97 3.34 18.68
CA THR A 19 -1.62 3.08 18.18
C THR A 19 -1.40 3.71 16.81
N THR A 20 -2.40 3.70 15.92
CA THR A 20 -2.36 4.37 14.61
C THR A 20 -2.16 5.87 14.76
N GLN A 21 -2.94 6.51 15.65
CA GLN A 21 -2.81 7.94 15.92
C GLN A 21 -1.45 8.31 16.51
N PHE A 22 -0.92 7.50 17.42
CA PHE A 22 0.42 7.66 17.96
C PHE A 22 1.49 7.54 16.87
N ILE A 23 1.46 6.49 16.05
CA ILE A 23 2.43 6.31 14.97
C ILE A 23 2.36 7.49 13.99
N ALA A 24 1.16 7.92 13.60
CA ALA A 24 0.99 9.05 12.69
C ALA A 24 1.48 10.37 13.29
N SER A 25 1.31 10.61 14.59
CA SER A 25 1.80 11.84 15.24
C SER A 25 3.32 11.84 15.39
N GLU A 26 3.93 10.72 15.73
CA GLU A 26 5.39 10.60 15.88
C GLU A 26 6.11 10.62 14.53
N LEU A 27 5.57 9.96 13.49
CA LEU A 27 6.15 10.01 12.13
C LEU A 27 6.23 11.45 11.60
N ARG A 28 5.22 12.28 11.88
CA ARG A 28 5.21 13.71 11.49
C ARG A 28 6.31 14.54 12.16
N LYS A 29 6.94 14.04 13.24
CA LYS A 29 8.05 14.71 13.93
C LYS A 29 9.42 14.34 13.34
N ILE A 30 9.49 13.29 12.52
CA ILE A 30 10.76 12.82 11.95
C ILE A 30 11.12 13.71 10.75
N PRO A 31 12.28 14.38 10.74
CA PRO A 31 12.70 15.22 9.62
C PRO A 31 12.76 14.44 8.31
N GLY A 32 12.16 15.01 7.25
CA GLY A 32 12.12 14.37 5.93
C GLY A 32 11.05 13.31 5.75
N ILE A 33 10.18 13.08 6.74
CA ILE A 33 9.01 12.21 6.62
C ILE A 33 7.74 13.04 6.74
N PHE A 34 6.76 12.74 5.90
CA PHE A 34 5.42 13.28 6.03
C PHE A 34 4.37 12.16 5.94
N VAL A 35 3.27 12.33 6.66
CA VAL A 35 2.13 11.40 6.65
C VAL A 35 1.09 11.91 5.65
N TYR A 36 0.59 11.01 4.81
CA TYR A 36 -0.47 11.33 3.86
C TYR A 36 -1.83 11.40 4.56
N GLY A 37 -2.53 12.53 4.41
CA GLY A 37 -3.86 12.75 4.96
C GLY A 37 -3.90 12.69 6.50
N ASP A 38 -5.05 12.28 7.02
CA ASP A 38 -5.27 12.10 8.46
C ASP A 38 -5.79 10.69 8.79
N PRO A 39 -4.90 9.73 9.12
CA PRO A 39 -5.28 8.32 9.28
C PRO A 39 -6.18 8.11 10.50
N GLN A 40 -7.48 7.86 10.25
CA GLN A 40 -8.49 7.70 11.31
C GLN A 40 -8.64 6.27 11.85
N VAL A 41 -8.11 5.27 11.14
CA VAL A 41 -8.40 3.85 11.39
C VAL A 41 -7.14 3.05 11.70
N CYS A 42 -6.75 2.10 10.85
CA CYS A 42 -5.63 1.18 11.09
C CYS A 42 -4.48 1.31 10.07
N VAL A 43 -4.58 2.19 9.07
CA VAL A 43 -3.54 2.30 8.02
C VAL A 43 -2.90 3.67 8.09
N VAL A 44 -1.57 3.72 8.21
CA VAL A 44 -0.78 4.95 8.13
C VAL A 44 0.07 4.89 6.86
N ALA A 45 -0.21 5.79 5.91
CA ALA A 45 0.61 5.97 4.72
C ALA A 45 1.54 7.18 4.91
N PHE A 46 2.80 7.05 4.56
CA PHE A 46 3.81 8.10 4.72
C PHE A 46 4.83 8.08 3.58
N GLY A 47 5.42 9.24 3.30
CA GLY A 47 6.40 9.46 2.25
C GLY A 47 7.57 10.30 2.74
N SER A 48 8.49 10.60 1.83
CA SER A 48 9.62 11.49 2.09
C SER A 48 9.76 12.53 0.99
N ASP A 49 10.16 13.74 1.39
CA ASP A 49 10.52 14.85 0.52
C ASP A 49 12.05 15.07 0.42
N ARG A 50 12.83 14.30 1.19
CA ARG A 50 14.29 14.44 1.29
C ARG A 50 15.07 13.24 0.72
N PHE A 51 14.50 12.05 0.76
CA PHE A 51 15.14 10.82 0.29
C PHE A 51 14.14 9.91 -0.44
N ASP A 52 14.64 8.88 -1.10
CA ASP A 52 13.80 7.86 -1.71
C ASP A 52 13.17 6.96 -0.62
N ILE A 53 11.85 7.00 -0.50
CA ILE A 53 11.11 6.26 0.51
C ILE A 53 11.27 4.74 0.38
N TYR A 54 11.59 4.20 -0.80
CA TYR A 54 11.83 2.77 -0.96
C TYR A 54 13.15 2.33 -0.36
N ARG A 55 14.16 3.22 -0.30
CA ARG A 55 15.40 2.97 0.43
C ARG A 55 15.17 2.91 1.93
N LEU A 56 14.22 3.70 2.44
CA LEU A 56 13.79 3.60 3.84
C LEU A 56 13.20 2.21 4.12
N ALA A 57 12.32 1.71 3.24
CA ALA A 57 11.79 0.35 3.38
C ALA A 57 12.91 -0.70 3.38
N GLN A 58 13.89 -0.53 2.49
CA GLN A 58 15.02 -1.42 2.39
C GLN A 58 15.88 -1.42 3.67
N GLY A 59 16.28 -0.26 4.19
CA GLY A 59 17.04 -0.15 5.43
C GLY A 59 16.28 -0.64 6.68
N LEU A 60 14.96 -0.62 6.64
CA LEU A 60 14.11 -1.23 7.67
C LEU A 60 14.02 -2.76 7.54
N SER A 61 14.26 -3.31 6.34
CA SER A 61 14.13 -4.73 6.00
C SER A 61 15.43 -5.55 6.00
N GLU A 62 16.57 -4.99 5.55
CA GLU A 62 17.82 -5.74 5.33
C GLU A 62 18.50 -6.20 6.62
N LEU A 63 18.90 -7.49 6.69
CA LEU A 63 19.73 -8.06 7.77
C LEU A 63 21.20 -8.09 7.30
N PRO A 64 22.18 -7.62 8.12
CA PRO A 64 22.60 -8.26 9.38
C PRO A 64 22.61 -7.37 10.64
N ASN A 65 22.13 -6.12 10.57
CA ASN A 65 21.82 -5.27 11.74
C ASN A 65 20.34 -4.82 11.73
N GLY A 66 19.51 -5.49 10.92
CA GLY A 66 18.16 -5.11 10.49
C GLY A 66 17.06 -5.29 11.52
N ARG A 67 16.10 -4.38 11.49
CA ARG A 67 15.00 -4.27 12.45
C ARG A 67 13.78 -5.13 12.11
N GLY A 68 13.82 -5.81 10.97
CA GLY A 68 12.84 -6.84 10.58
C GLY A 68 11.47 -6.30 10.20
N TRP A 69 11.39 -5.03 9.78
CA TRP A 69 10.12 -4.43 9.38
C TRP A 69 9.85 -4.72 7.91
N CYS A 70 8.69 -5.30 7.63
CA CYS A 70 8.16 -5.46 6.29
C CYS A 70 7.01 -4.47 6.09
N LEU A 71 7.26 -3.42 5.30
CA LEU A 71 6.28 -2.39 4.99
C LEU A 71 5.76 -2.58 3.58
N ASN A 72 4.51 -2.17 3.36
CA ASN A 72 3.90 -2.25 2.04
C ASN A 72 4.31 -1.04 1.21
N ALA A 73 4.84 -1.29 0.02
CA ALA A 73 5.17 -0.25 -0.92
C ALA A 73 3.90 0.30 -1.58
N LEU A 74 3.84 1.62 -1.68
CA LEU A 74 2.81 2.35 -2.40
C LEU A 74 3.46 3.10 -3.56
N GLN A 75 2.65 3.43 -4.56
CA GLN A 75 3.06 4.12 -5.77
C GLN A 75 2.01 5.16 -6.15
N PHE A 76 2.46 6.18 -6.90
CA PHE A 76 1.63 7.29 -7.35
C PHE A 76 0.86 7.95 -6.19
N PRO A 77 1.57 8.53 -5.21
CA PRO A 77 2.98 8.90 -5.18
C PRO A 77 3.86 7.81 -4.53
N PRO A 78 5.20 7.89 -4.65
CA PRO A 78 6.08 7.04 -3.87
C PRO A 78 5.79 7.17 -2.38
N ALA A 79 5.45 6.06 -1.74
CA ALA A 79 5.08 6.03 -0.33
C ALA A 79 5.25 4.62 0.25
N LEU A 80 5.14 4.51 1.57
CA LEU A 80 4.99 3.26 2.30
C LEU A 80 3.70 3.33 3.11
N HIS A 81 3.15 2.17 3.46
CA HIS A 81 2.16 2.11 4.52
C HIS A 81 2.42 1.00 5.53
N LEU A 82 2.01 1.27 6.76
CA LEU A 82 1.86 0.29 7.82
C LEU A 82 0.38 0.06 8.10
N CYS A 83 -0.04 -1.19 8.04
CA CYS A 83 -1.35 -1.62 8.56
C CYS A 83 -1.17 -2.04 10.03
N VAL A 84 -1.61 -1.18 10.94
CA VAL A 84 -1.61 -1.40 12.38
C VAL A 84 -2.63 -2.47 12.72
N THR A 85 -2.13 -3.58 13.23
CA THR A 85 -2.90 -4.70 13.77
C THR A 85 -2.71 -4.79 15.28
N ASP A 86 -3.46 -5.66 15.96
CA ASP A 86 -3.36 -5.83 17.41
C ASP A 86 -1.93 -6.18 17.87
N LEU A 87 -1.13 -6.86 17.04
CA LEU A 87 0.28 -7.18 17.32
C LEU A 87 1.17 -5.93 17.46
N HIS A 88 0.81 -4.84 16.79
CA HIS A 88 1.52 -3.56 16.88
C HIS A 88 1.14 -2.77 18.13
N THR A 89 0.05 -3.15 18.80
CA THR A 89 -0.45 -2.50 20.02
C THR A 89 0.24 -3.00 21.29
N VAL A 90 1.07 -4.04 21.18
CA VAL A 90 1.90 -4.54 22.27
C VAL A 90 2.90 -3.46 22.68
N GLU A 91 3.09 -3.29 23.99
CA GLU A 91 3.97 -2.27 24.58
C GLU A 91 5.38 -2.31 23.97
N GLY A 92 5.90 -1.13 23.61
CA GLY A 92 7.24 -0.97 23.03
C GLY A 92 7.33 -1.26 21.53
N ARG A 93 6.31 -1.84 20.88
CA ARG A 93 6.35 -2.13 19.43
C ARG A 93 6.22 -0.85 18.60
N ALA A 94 5.29 0.03 18.95
CA ALA A 94 5.08 1.28 18.24
C ALA A 94 6.28 2.24 18.44
N GLU A 95 6.80 2.32 19.67
CA GLU A 95 7.99 3.11 20.00
C GLU A 95 9.23 2.56 19.29
N GLY A 96 9.39 1.24 19.26
CA GLY A 96 10.44 0.56 18.50
C GLY A 96 10.37 0.89 17.02
N PHE A 97 9.17 0.84 16.41
CA PHE A 97 8.95 1.24 15.03
C PHE A 97 9.39 2.69 14.76
N ILE A 98 8.96 3.63 15.60
CA ILE A 98 9.31 5.06 15.45
C ILE A 98 10.81 5.30 15.59
N ARG A 99 11.44 4.70 16.61
CA ARG A 99 12.90 4.78 16.80
C ARG A 99 13.62 4.28 15.55
N ASP A 100 13.16 3.15 15.03
CA ASP A 100 13.78 2.51 13.90
C ASP A 100 13.65 3.36 12.63
N VAL A 101 12.44 3.81 12.30
CA VAL A 101 12.21 4.75 11.19
C VAL A 101 13.06 6.02 11.35
N SER A 102 13.15 6.58 12.56
CA SER A 102 13.92 7.80 12.80
C SER A 102 15.41 7.63 12.54
N THR A 103 16.00 6.49 12.90
CA THR A 103 17.42 6.25 12.63
C THR A 103 17.68 6.07 11.14
N VAL A 104 16.88 5.26 10.43
CA VAL A 104 17.11 5.03 8.99
C VAL A 104 16.86 6.32 8.20
N ALA A 105 15.85 7.11 8.60
CA ALA A 105 15.60 8.41 7.99
C ALA A 105 16.76 9.39 8.21
N ALA A 106 17.40 9.37 9.38
CA ALA A 106 18.59 10.18 9.64
C ALA A 106 19.77 9.73 8.77
N GLU A 107 20.03 8.41 8.71
CA GLU A 107 21.08 7.84 7.85
C GLU A 107 20.88 8.18 6.37
N LEU A 108 19.64 8.16 5.87
CA LEU A 108 19.30 8.54 4.49
C LEU A 108 19.31 10.05 4.25
N CYS A 109 19.10 10.87 5.27
CA CYS A 109 19.26 12.32 5.15
C CYS A 109 20.73 12.71 5.00
N ASP A 110 21.65 11.98 5.65
CA ASP A 110 23.09 12.22 5.58
C ASP A 110 23.72 11.53 4.35
N HIS A 111 23.25 10.32 4.03
CA HIS A 111 23.73 9.47 2.94
C HIS A 111 22.56 8.91 2.11
N PRO A 112 21.98 9.69 1.19
CA PRO A 112 20.85 9.28 0.37
C PRO A 112 21.11 8.03 -0.49
N GLU A 113 22.38 7.72 -0.76
CA GLU A 113 22.86 6.57 -1.52
C GLU A 113 22.83 5.24 -0.74
N ASN A 114 22.53 5.25 0.56
CA ASN A 114 22.42 4.05 1.36
C ASN A 114 21.23 3.17 0.92
N TYR A 115 21.34 1.86 1.19
CA TYR A 115 20.31 0.85 0.93
C TYR A 115 19.89 0.75 -0.55
N SER A 116 20.85 0.59 -1.46
CA SER A 116 20.61 0.56 -2.92
C SER A 116 20.44 -0.83 -3.54
N SER A 117 20.53 -1.92 -2.77
CA SER A 117 20.51 -3.32 -3.24
C SER A 117 19.15 -3.92 -3.65
N GLY A 118 18.03 -3.17 -3.63
CA GLY A 118 16.69 -3.74 -3.84
C GLY A 118 16.07 -3.49 -5.23
N ALA A 119 15.20 -4.39 -5.69
CA ALA A 119 14.47 -4.32 -6.97
C ALA A 119 13.52 -3.10 -7.12
N VAL A 120 13.27 -2.35 -6.04
CA VAL A 120 12.41 -1.15 -6.02
C VAL A 120 13.22 0.15 -6.17
N SER A 121 14.54 0.07 -6.32
CA SER A 121 15.46 1.22 -6.35
C SER A 121 15.51 2.01 -7.67
N HIS A 122 14.63 1.72 -8.63
CA HIS A 122 14.60 2.48 -9.88
C HIS A 122 13.91 3.84 -9.69
N PRO A 123 14.61 4.96 -9.95
CA PRO A 123 14.09 6.28 -9.68
C PRO A 123 12.89 6.59 -10.60
N PHE A 124 11.69 6.65 -10.03
CA PHE A 124 10.59 7.34 -10.68
C PHE A 124 10.90 8.85 -10.65
N PRO A 125 10.79 9.58 -11.78
CA PRO A 125 11.12 11.00 -11.82
C PRO A 125 10.29 11.79 -10.81
N PHE A 126 10.98 12.41 -9.85
CA PHE A 126 10.45 13.34 -8.85
C PHE A 126 9.84 14.56 -9.54
N ARG A 127 8.57 14.48 -9.94
CA ARG A 127 7.78 15.68 -10.27
C ARG A 127 6.28 15.40 -10.17
N LEU A 128 5.72 15.62 -8.97
CA LEU A 128 4.35 16.14 -8.73
C LEU A 128 4.05 16.14 -7.22
N MET A 129 4.82 16.93 -6.46
CA MET A 129 4.48 17.31 -5.09
C MET A 129 3.59 18.54 -5.18
N ASN A 130 2.26 18.40 -5.25
CA ASN A 130 1.31 19.53 -5.00
C ASN A 130 -0.19 19.16 -4.89
N TYR A 131 -0.60 17.91 -4.65
CA TYR A 131 -2.04 17.55 -4.66
C TYR A 131 -2.57 16.77 -3.43
N ALA A 132 -1.80 16.64 -2.35
CA ALA A 132 -2.23 15.86 -1.18
C ALA A 132 -3.22 16.54 -0.22
N THR A 133 -3.65 17.79 -0.47
CA THR A 133 -4.41 18.60 0.52
C THR A 133 -5.91 18.70 0.26
N ARG A 134 -6.47 18.12 -0.83
CA ARG A 134 -7.90 18.28 -1.17
C ARG A 134 -8.83 17.13 -0.72
N SER A 135 -8.27 16.02 -0.24
CA SER A 135 -8.99 14.82 0.23
C SER A 135 -10.04 15.06 1.32
N CYS A 136 -9.66 15.79 2.37
CA CYS A 136 -10.51 15.92 3.57
C CYS A 136 -11.61 16.98 3.45
N SER A 137 -11.56 17.89 2.46
CA SER A 137 -12.57 18.95 2.30
C SER A 137 -13.88 18.44 1.67
N PHE A 138 -13.85 17.29 0.99
CA PHE A 138 -14.99 16.76 0.24
C PHE A 138 -16.03 16.02 1.10
N LEU A 139 -15.65 15.61 2.32
CA LEU A 139 -16.56 14.93 3.28
C LEU A 139 -17.61 15.85 3.92
N HIS A 140 -17.68 17.13 3.51
CA HIS A 140 -18.71 18.08 3.94
C HIS A 140 -19.83 18.30 2.90
N SER A 141 -19.85 17.56 1.80
CA SER A 141 -20.84 17.72 0.73
C SER A 141 -22.07 16.81 0.93
N SER A 142 -23.24 17.31 0.55
CA SER A 142 -24.60 16.80 0.84
C SER A 142 -24.82 15.29 0.58
N PRO A 143 -25.59 14.58 1.44
CA PRO A 143 -25.81 13.13 1.37
C PRO A 143 -26.44 12.60 0.06
N ASN A 144 -26.98 13.46 -0.81
CA ASN A 144 -27.57 13.05 -2.08
C ASN A 144 -26.54 12.85 -3.21
N GLU A 145 -25.38 13.52 -3.20
CA GLU A 145 -24.35 13.35 -4.24
C GLU A 145 -23.54 12.04 -4.06
N LEU A 146 -23.35 11.61 -2.81
CA LEU A 146 -22.68 10.34 -2.47
C LEU A 146 -23.43 9.11 -3.02
N ARG A 147 -24.76 9.16 -3.10
CA ARG A 147 -25.58 8.01 -3.56
C ARG A 147 -25.45 7.73 -5.05
N THR A 148 -25.16 8.74 -5.87
CA THR A 148 -24.98 8.57 -7.32
C THR A 148 -23.56 8.10 -7.67
N PHE A 149 -22.56 8.45 -6.84
CA PHE A 149 -21.17 7.99 -6.96
C PHE A 149 -20.95 6.54 -6.49
N LEU A 150 -21.77 6.06 -5.54
CA LEU A 150 -21.70 4.72 -4.97
C LEU A 150 -22.44 3.64 -5.80
N GLN A 151 -22.57 3.79 -7.12
CA GLN A 151 -22.94 2.67 -7.98
C GLN A 151 -21.66 1.86 -8.29
N PRO A 152 -21.42 0.70 -7.64
CA PRO A 152 -20.12 0.06 -7.69
C PRO A 152 -20.04 -0.77 -8.96
N SER A 153 -19.77 -0.14 -10.11
CA SER A 153 -19.29 -0.90 -11.25
C SER A 153 -17.82 -1.26 -10.97
N HIS A 154 -17.61 -2.35 -10.24
CA HIS A 154 -16.27 -2.88 -9.98
C HIS A 154 -15.70 -3.39 -11.31
N ARG A 155 -15.06 -2.51 -12.07
CA ARG A 155 -14.53 -2.82 -13.41
C ARG A 155 -13.53 -3.97 -13.39
N LEU A 156 -12.83 -4.19 -12.27
CA LEU A 156 -12.00 -5.39 -12.05
C LEU A 156 -12.80 -6.69 -12.14
N ARG A 157 -14.04 -6.74 -11.62
CA ARG A 157 -14.91 -7.94 -11.71
C ARG A 157 -15.35 -8.26 -13.13
N LYS A 158 -15.20 -7.32 -14.07
CA LYS A 158 -15.51 -7.54 -15.49
C LYS A 158 -14.37 -8.26 -16.23
N ILE A 159 -13.19 -8.37 -15.62
CA ILE A 159 -12.05 -9.07 -16.18
C ILE A 159 -12.24 -10.57 -15.95
N PRO A 160 -12.26 -11.42 -17.00
CA PRO A 160 -12.41 -12.86 -16.84
C PRO A 160 -11.33 -13.46 -15.94
N GLY A 161 -11.74 -14.26 -14.96
CA GLY A 161 -10.84 -14.89 -14.01
C GLY A 161 -10.41 -14.00 -12.83
N ILE A 162 -10.82 -12.73 -12.76
CA ILE A 162 -10.57 -11.87 -11.61
C ILE A 162 -11.82 -11.76 -10.74
N PHE A 163 -11.64 -11.95 -9.44
CA PHE A 163 -12.69 -11.67 -8.46
C PHE A 163 -12.19 -10.71 -7.38
N VAL A 164 -13.05 -9.77 -6.99
CA VAL A 164 -12.75 -8.79 -5.92
C VAL A 164 -13.33 -9.31 -4.61
N TYR A 165 -12.53 -9.31 -3.55
CA TYR A 165 -12.95 -9.74 -2.21
C TYR A 165 -13.86 -8.71 -1.56
N GLY A 166 -14.99 -9.18 -1.03
CA GLY A 166 -15.97 -8.33 -0.34
C GLY A 166 -16.56 -7.24 -1.23
N ASP A 167 -16.99 -6.14 -0.63
CA ASP A 167 -17.41 -4.91 -1.30
C ASP A 167 -16.54 -3.76 -0.76
N PRO A 168 -15.42 -3.43 -1.42
CA PRO A 168 -14.46 -2.46 -0.90
C PRO A 168 -15.07 -1.07 -0.83
N GLN A 169 -15.45 -0.65 0.38
CA GLN A 169 -15.96 0.69 0.70
C GLN A 169 -14.82 1.65 1.10
N VAL A 170 -13.56 1.20 1.05
CA VAL A 170 -12.36 1.88 1.57
C VAL A 170 -11.22 1.85 0.55
N CYS A 171 -10.12 2.54 0.86
CA CYS A 171 -8.95 2.69 -0.01
C CYS A 171 -8.23 1.37 -0.35
N VAL A 172 -8.51 0.25 0.31
CA VAL A 172 -7.85 -1.03 0.01
C VAL A 172 -8.78 -1.92 -0.80
N VAL A 173 -8.34 -2.28 -2.01
CA VAL A 173 -9.02 -3.23 -2.89
C VAL A 173 -8.18 -4.50 -2.95
N ALA A 174 -8.76 -5.61 -2.48
CA ALA A 174 -8.16 -6.93 -2.59
C ALA A 174 -8.86 -7.74 -3.71
N PHE A 175 -8.08 -8.42 -4.53
CA PHE A 175 -8.60 -9.26 -5.62
C PHE A 175 -7.72 -10.49 -5.84
N GLY A 176 -8.35 -11.57 -6.30
CA GLY A 176 -7.73 -12.86 -6.59
C GLY A 176 -8.10 -13.36 -7.98
N SER A 177 -7.57 -14.53 -8.32
CA SER A 177 -7.89 -15.23 -9.56
C SER A 177 -8.21 -16.70 -9.30
N ASP A 178 -9.20 -17.23 -10.03
CA ASP A 178 -9.58 -18.64 -10.04
C ASP A 178 -9.11 -19.36 -11.32
N ARG A 179 -8.49 -18.62 -12.26
CA ARG A 179 -8.06 -19.14 -13.57
C ARG A 179 -6.56 -19.24 -13.76
N PHE A 180 -5.80 -18.42 -13.04
CA PHE A 180 -4.35 -18.34 -13.16
C PHE A 180 -3.73 -17.97 -11.81
N ASP A 181 -2.41 -18.18 -11.68
CA ASP A 181 -1.67 -17.80 -10.49
C ASP A 181 -1.63 -16.27 -10.35
N ILE A 182 -2.24 -15.78 -9.28
CA ILE A 182 -2.36 -14.34 -9.02
C ILE A 182 -0.99 -13.68 -8.76
N TYR A 183 0.02 -14.41 -8.31
CA TYR A 183 1.36 -13.85 -8.09
C TYR A 183 2.12 -13.66 -9.41
N ARG A 184 1.84 -14.49 -10.42
CA ARG A 184 2.35 -14.30 -11.79
C ARG A 184 1.74 -13.05 -12.44
N LEU A 185 0.47 -12.78 -12.15
CA LEU A 185 -0.17 -11.52 -12.56
C LEU A 185 0.58 -10.32 -11.96
N ALA A 186 0.93 -10.36 -10.67
CA ALA A 186 1.73 -9.30 -10.04
C ALA A 186 3.10 -9.15 -10.69
N GLN A 187 3.76 -10.26 -11.06
CA GLN A 187 5.05 -10.25 -11.72
C GLN A 187 4.96 -9.60 -13.12
N GLY A 188 4.00 -9.99 -13.96
CA GLY A 188 3.80 -9.38 -15.29
C GLY A 188 3.37 -7.90 -15.22
N LEU A 189 2.76 -7.48 -14.11
CA LEU A 189 2.45 -6.08 -13.86
C LEU A 189 3.69 -5.26 -13.42
N SER A 190 4.66 -5.89 -12.77
CA SER A 190 5.84 -5.26 -12.15
C SER A 190 7.09 -5.23 -13.04
N GLU A 191 7.46 -6.34 -13.68
CA GLU A 191 8.80 -6.54 -14.26
C GLU A 191 9.08 -5.77 -15.57
N LEU A 192 9.98 -4.79 -15.55
CA LEU A 192 10.48 -4.13 -16.77
C LEU A 192 11.49 -5.02 -17.55
N PRO A 193 11.61 -4.90 -18.90
CA PRO A 193 11.09 -3.82 -19.75
C PRO A 193 9.67 -4.04 -20.32
N ASN A 194 9.10 -5.24 -20.16
CA ASN A 194 7.79 -5.59 -20.74
C ASN A 194 6.61 -5.40 -19.77
N GLY A 195 6.89 -5.24 -18.48
CA GLY A 195 5.92 -5.00 -17.43
C GLY A 195 5.46 -3.55 -17.39
N ARG A 196 4.44 -3.32 -16.57
CA ARG A 196 3.59 -2.12 -16.68
C ARG A 196 3.81 -1.13 -15.54
N GLY A 197 4.84 -1.37 -14.71
CA GLY A 197 5.29 -0.48 -13.65
C GLY A 197 4.35 -0.45 -12.44
N TRP A 198 3.57 -1.51 -12.22
CA TRP A 198 2.68 -1.60 -11.07
C TRP A 198 3.26 -2.53 -10.00
N CYS A 199 3.58 -1.98 -8.83
CA CYS A 199 3.89 -2.76 -7.63
C CYS A 199 2.62 -2.98 -6.80
N LEU A 200 2.21 -4.24 -6.66
CA LEU A 200 1.07 -4.66 -5.83
C LEU A 200 1.57 -5.50 -4.67
N ASN A 201 0.96 -5.40 -3.49
CA ASN A 201 1.37 -6.26 -2.38
C ASN A 201 0.61 -7.59 -2.39
N ALA A 202 1.33 -8.66 -2.13
CA ALA A 202 0.82 -10.02 -2.06
C ALA A 202 0.13 -10.29 -0.72
N LEU A 203 -1.05 -10.91 -0.77
CA LEU A 203 -1.76 -11.47 0.38
C LEU A 203 -1.60 -12.98 0.37
N GLN A 204 -1.27 -13.55 1.53
CA GLN A 204 -0.87 -14.95 1.63
C GLN A 204 -2.04 -15.93 1.76
N PHE A 205 -3.18 -15.49 2.33
CA PHE A 205 -4.31 -16.39 2.57
C PHE A 205 -5.67 -15.67 2.58
N PRO A 206 -6.57 -15.95 1.63
CA PRO A 206 -6.31 -16.69 0.39
C PRO A 206 -5.27 -15.97 -0.50
N PRO A 207 -4.61 -16.67 -1.46
CA PRO A 207 -3.71 -16.03 -2.41
C PRO A 207 -4.40 -14.89 -3.15
N ALA A 208 -3.90 -13.68 -2.97
CA ALA A 208 -4.51 -12.49 -3.52
C ALA A 208 -3.50 -11.35 -3.65
N LEU A 209 -3.91 -10.28 -4.33
CA LEU A 209 -3.19 -9.02 -4.35
C LEU A 209 -4.06 -7.96 -3.69
N HIS A 210 -3.43 -7.00 -3.02
CA HIS A 210 -4.12 -5.78 -2.61
C HIS A 210 -3.43 -4.53 -3.14
N LEU A 211 -4.27 -3.59 -3.60
CA LEU A 211 -3.89 -2.25 -3.99
C LEU A 211 -4.48 -1.26 -2.98
N CYS A 212 -3.65 -0.36 -2.47
CA CYS A 212 -4.14 0.79 -1.73
C CYS A 212 -4.32 1.97 -2.70
N VAL A 213 -5.59 2.29 -2.98
CA VAL A 213 -6.03 3.40 -3.82
C VAL A 213 -5.97 4.70 -3.02
N THR A 214 -5.08 5.59 -3.42
CA THR A 214 -4.99 6.96 -2.91
C THR A 214 -5.69 7.93 -3.86
N ASP A 215 -5.92 9.19 -3.46
CA ASP A 215 -6.47 10.22 -4.34
C ASP A 215 -5.71 10.37 -5.66
N LEU A 216 -4.41 10.10 -5.65
CA LEU A 216 -3.55 10.21 -6.81
C LEU A 216 -3.74 9.05 -7.82
N HIS A 217 -4.55 8.04 -7.49
CA HIS A 217 -5.09 7.05 -8.41
C HIS A 217 -6.38 7.53 -9.10
N THR A 218 -6.99 8.63 -8.63
CA THR A 218 -8.21 9.21 -9.22
C THR A 218 -7.92 10.22 -10.33
N VAL A 219 -6.64 10.47 -10.62
CA VAL A 219 -6.23 11.24 -11.81
C VAL A 219 -6.77 10.54 -13.07
N GLU A 220 -7.33 11.35 -13.97
CA GLU A 220 -8.01 10.87 -15.17
C GLU A 220 -7.16 9.86 -15.96
N GLY A 221 -7.76 8.72 -16.32
CA GLY A 221 -7.11 7.68 -17.11
C GLY A 221 -6.22 6.72 -16.33
N ARG A 222 -5.91 6.98 -15.05
CA ARG A 222 -5.02 6.11 -14.26
C ARG A 222 -5.71 4.81 -13.85
N ALA A 223 -6.96 4.90 -13.38
CA ALA A 223 -7.77 3.73 -13.09
C ALA A 223 -8.03 2.91 -14.37
N GLU A 224 -8.31 3.56 -15.49
CA GLU A 224 -8.48 2.93 -16.80
C GLU A 224 -7.22 2.19 -17.25
N GLY A 225 -6.06 2.83 -17.08
CA GLY A 225 -4.75 2.24 -17.38
C GLY A 225 -4.52 0.98 -16.56
N PHE A 226 -4.73 1.04 -15.25
CA PHE A 226 -4.63 -0.12 -14.36
C PHE A 226 -5.54 -1.26 -14.80
N ILE A 227 -6.83 -0.99 -15.07
CA ILE A 227 -7.78 -2.02 -15.51
C ILE A 227 -7.35 -2.65 -16.84
N ARG A 228 -6.91 -1.83 -17.81
CA ARG A 228 -6.43 -2.31 -19.12
C ARG A 228 -5.21 -3.22 -18.95
N ASP A 229 -4.27 -2.80 -18.12
CA ASP A 229 -3.01 -3.50 -17.87
C ASP A 229 -3.26 -4.84 -17.18
N VAL A 230 -4.09 -4.88 -16.12
CA VAL A 230 -4.56 -6.11 -15.47
C VAL A 230 -5.27 -7.02 -16.48
N SER A 231 -6.15 -6.47 -17.32
CA SER A 231 -6.90 -7.26 -18.32
C SER A 231 -5.96 -7.92 -19.33
N THR A 232 -4.90 -7.21 -19.75
CA THR A 232 -3.96 -7.70 -20.75
C THR A 232 -3.12 -8.84 -20.18
N VAL A 233 -2.52 -8.65 -19.00
CA VAL A 233 -1.71 -9.70 -18.35
C VAL A 233 -2.57 -10.91 -17.96
N ALA A 234 -3.81 -10.69 -17.53
CA ALA A 234 -4.75 -11.79 -17.24
C ALA A 234 -5.07 -12.63 -18.49
N ALA A 235 -5.26 -11.99 -19.65
CA ALA A 235 -5.48 -12.70 -20.91
C ALA A 235 -4.25 -13.51 -21.31
N GLU A 236 -3.06 -12.92 -21.25
CA GLU A 236 -1.79 -13.60 -21.53
C GLU A 236 -1.57 -14.83 -20.64
N LEU A 237 -1.93 -14.75 -19.35
CA LEU A 237 -1.83 -15.88 -18.41
C LEU A 237 -2.92 -16.95 -18.61
N CYS A 238 -4.08 -16.58 -19.17
CA CYS A 238 -5.09 -17.58 -19.55
C CYS A 238 -4.64 -18.39 -20.77
N ASP A 239 -3.98 -17.75 -21.74
CA ASP A 239 -3.47 -18.41 -22.94
C ASP A 239 -2.16 -19.16 -22.66
N HIS A 240 -1.30 -18.59 -21.82
CA HIS A 240 0.03 -19.10 -21.47
C HIS A 240 0.27 -19.03 -19.95
N PRO A 241 -0.23 -20.02 -19.18
CA PRO A 241 -0.13 -20.03 -17.71
C PRO A 241 1.32 -20.01 -17.19
N GLU A 242 2.26 -20.48 -18.00
CA GLU A 242 3.70 -20.53 -17.74
C GLU A 242 4.38 -19.14 -17.76
N ASN A 243 3.75 -18.13 -18.36
CA ASN A 243 4.29 -16.78 -18.44
C ASN A 243 4.54 -16.17 -17.06
N TYR A 244 5.50 -15.25 -17.00
CA TYR A 244 5.91 -14.57 -15.76
C TYR A 244 6.25 -15.58 -14.65
N SER A 245 6.83 -16.72 -15.04
CA SER A 245 7.50 -17.60 -14.10
C SER A 245 8.86 -16.98 -13.79
N SER A 246 9.13 -16.70 -12.51
CA SER A 246 10.47 -16.36 -12.05
C SER A 246 11.45 -17.45 -12.51
N GLY A 247 12.32 -17.13 -13.45
CA GLY A 247 13.52 -17.92 -13.71
C GLY A 247 14.48 -17.74 -12.54
N ALA A 248 14.79 -18.87 -11.88
CA ALA A 248 15.77 -19.08 -10.79
C ALA A 248 15.41 -18.52 -9.41
#